data_AF-A0A1U7Z4S8-F1
#
_entry.id   AF-A0A1U7Z4S8-F1
#
_cell.length_a   1.000
_cell.length_b   1.000
_cell.length_c   1.000
_cell.angle_alpha   90.00
_cell.angle_beta   90.00
_cell.angle_gamma   90.00
#
_symmetry.space_group_name_H-M   'P 1'
#
loop_
_entity.id
_entity.type
_entity.pdbx_description
1 polymer ?
#
loop_
_entity_poly.entity_id
_entity_poly.type
_entity_poly.pdbx_seq_one_letter_code
_entity_poly.pdbx_strand_id
1 'polypeptide(L)'
;MVIDSVADVYVPGSEYIPTKWNRRMWMLEKRLRNKLKSIIESKLRTADLGDSNHDYGEDLLGLMMGISEDSKKQQGSSLTVNEIIDECKTFFFAGHETTSNLLTWAMFFLGKDLEWQKRLREEVLSVCGIGVPDADKVSKLKLMNMVLYETLRLYSPVIFTERKAAQDIKLGDLTIPKDTVVTFPFPIIHRNKKYWGDDADDFNPLRFADGFSKAAKHPNALIAFSMGPRVCIGQNFAMLEAKIGMAMILQRFFFTLSPNYKHAPVNNILLQPQFGVPIILKPIHASNA
;
A
#
# COMPACT_ATOMS: atom_id res chain seq x y z
N MET A 1 11.98 4.28 15.57
CA MET A 1 11.32 3.27 16.43
C MET A 1 12.06 1.96 16.25
N VAL A 2 12.58 1.39 17.34
CA VAL A 2 13.32 0.11 17.35
C VAL A 2 12.28 -1.00 17.32
N ILE A 3 11.96 -1.50 16.14
CA ILE A 3 11.09 -2.67 15.94
C ILE A 3 11.61 -3.37 14.66
N ASP A 4 12.52 -4.34 14.81
CA ASP A 4 12.85 -5.27 13.71
C ASP A 4 11.73 -6.30 13.54
N SER A 5 10.99 -6.56 14.63
CA SER A 5 9.80 -7.39 14.72
C SER A 5 8.82 -6.78 15.73
N VAL A 6 7.51 -6.92 15.48
CA VAL A 6 6.45 -6.55 16.46
C VAL A 6 6.59 -7.31 17.79
N ALA A 7 7.43 -8.36 17.83
CA ALA A 7 7.76 -9.13 19.02
C ALA A 7 8.98 -8.62 19.81
N ASP A 8 9.71 -7.60 19.34
CA ASP A 8 10.85 -7.05 20.07
C ASP A 8 10.36 -6.26 21.30
N VAL A 9 10.98 -6.51 22.45
CA VAL A 9 10.69 -5.77 23.68
C VAL A 9 11.16 -4.32 23.51
N TYR A 10 10.22 -3.38 23.37
CA TYR A 10 10.54 -1.96 23.39
C TYR A 10 11.08 -1.59 24.78
N VAL A 11 12.38 -1.32 24.84
CA VAL A 11 13.02 -0.73 26.02
C VAL A 11 13.06 0.79 25.81
N PRO A 12 12.36 1.59 26.62
CA PRO A 12 12.35 3.04 26.47
C PRO A 12 13.77 3.62 26.46
N GLY A 13 14.08 4.43 25.45
CA GLY A 13 15.39 5.06 25.27
C GLY A 13 16.44 4.19 24.57
N SER A 14 16.12 2.93 24.24
CA SER A 14 17.02 2.06 23.47
C SER A 14 17.35 2.63 22.08
N GLU A 15 16.48 3.45 21.51
CA GLU A 15 16.66 4.18 20.25
C GLU A 15 17.79 5.22 20.28
N TYR A 16 18.24 5.64 21.46
CA TYR A 16 19.35 6.60 21.64
C TYR A 16 20.70 5.91 21.87
N ILE A 17 20.70 4.59 22.12
CA ILE A 17 21.92 3.83 22.36
C ILE A 17 22.64 3.63 21.01
N PRO A 18 23.95 3.91 20.89
CA PRO A 18 24.67 3.88 19.61
C PRO A 18 25.06 2.45 19.19
N THR A 19 24.09 1.53 19.17
CA THR A 19 24.22 0.17 18.62
C THR A 19 24.52 0.24 17.12
N LYS A 20 25.07 -0.85 16.54
CA LYS A 20 25.34 -0.92 15.09
C LYS A 20 24.08 -0.63 14.26
N TRP A 21 22.93 -1.12 14.72
CA TRP A 21 21.63 -0.91 14.10
C TRP A 21 21.17 0.55 14.19
N ASN A 22 21.16 1.13 15.40
CA ASN A 22 20.72 2.51 15.59
C ASN A 22 21.60 3.51 14.84
N ARG A 23 22.93 3.31 14.82
CA ARG A 23 23.83 4.12 13.99
C ARG A 23 23.48 4.05 12.51
N ARG A 24 23.13 2.86 12.01
CA ARG A 24 22.68 2.68 10.62
C ARG A 24 21.36 3.40 10.39
N MET A 25 20.39 3.26 11.29
CA MET A 25 19.10 3.95 11.22
C MET A 25 19.27 5.48 11.20
N TRP A 26 20.05 6.06 12.11
CA TRP A 26 20.33 7.50 12.12
C TRP A 26 21.02 7.97 10.85
N MET A 27 21.95 7.18 10.32
CA MET A 27 22.63 7.49 9.05
C MET A 27 21.64 7.50 7.87
N LEU A 28 20.75 6.50 7.79
CA LEU A 28 19.74 6.42 6.74
C LEU A 28 18.70 7.53 6.87
N GLU A 29 18.25 7.83 8.09
CA GLU A 29 17.33 8.93 8.36
C GLU A 29 17.95 10.27 7.94
N LYS A 30 19.23 10.52 8.30
CA LYS A 30 19.94 11.73 7.89
C LYS A 30 20.06 11.84 6.38
N ARG A 31 20.38 10.74 5.68
CA ARG A 31 20.44 10.70 4.21
C ARG A 31 19.10 11.00 3.56
N LEU A 32 18.03 10.39 4.07
CA LEU A 32 16.66 10.61 3.59
C LEU A 32 16.22 12.06 3.80
N ARG A 33 16.41 12.59 5.01
CA ARG A 33 16.12 14.00 5.35
C ARG A 33 16.88 14.96 4.44
N ASN A 34 18.17 14.73 4.21
CA ASN A 34 18.98 15.59 3.34
C ASN A 34 18.50 15.57 1.88
N LYS A 35 18.10 14.41 1.36
CA LYS A 35 17.53 14.30 0.01
C LYS A 35 16.21 15.06 -0.11
N LEU A 36 15.29 14.87 0.84
CA LEU A 36 14.00 15.59 0.84
C LEU A 36 14.20 17.10 0.98
N LYS A 37 15.12 17.53 1.86
CA LYS A 37 15.47 18.94 2.01
C LYS A 37 16.00 19.53 0.70
N SER A 38 16.88 18.81 0.00
CA SER A 38 17.39 19.26 -1.31
C SER A 38 16.30 19.39 -2.37
N ILE A 39 15.26 18.54 -2.34
CA ILE A 39 14.11 18.66 -3.26
C ILE A 39 13.30 19.91 -2.92
N ILE A 40 13.03 20.16 -1.63
CA ILE A 40 12.33 21.35 -1.17
C ILE A 40 13.09 22.63 -1.54
N GLU A 41 14.40 22.67 -1.26
CA GLU A 41 15.26 23.80 -1.62
C GLU A 41 15.30 24.04 -3.13
N SER A 42 15.23 22.97 -3.94
CA SER A 42 15.12 23.10 -5.39
C SER A 42 13.81 23.75 -5.80
N LYS A 43 12.68 23.34 -5.22
CA LYS A 43 11.37 23.93 -5.50
C LYS A 43 11.26 25.39 -5.05
N LEU A 44 11.82 25.73 -3.88
CA LEU A 44 11.89 27.11 -3.41
C LEU A 44 12.64 28.00 -4.41
N ARG A 45 13.83 27.57 -4.86
CA ARG A 45 14.60 28.32 -5.86
C ARG A 45 13.86 28.50 -7.18
N THR A 46 13.11 27.49 -7.64
CA THR A 46 12.32 27.60 -8.86
C THR A 46 11.17 28.60 -8.72
N ALA A 47 10.49 28.60 -7.57
CA ALA A 47 9.41 29.54 -7.30
C ALA A 47 9.91 31.00 -7.20
N ASP A 48 11.09 31.23 -6.61
CA ASP A 48 11.69 32.57 -6.50
C ASP A 48 12.10 33.16 -7.87
N LEU A 49 12.33 32.31 -8.87
CA LEU A 49 12.71 32.70 -10.23
C LEU A 49 11.50 32.93 -11.16
N GLY A 50 10.30 32.51 -10.76
CA GLY A 50 9.06 32.65 -11.53
C GLY A 50 8.40 34.00 -11.25
N ASP A 51 8.22 34.82 -12.29
CA ASP A 51 7.58 36.13 -12.16
C ASP A 51 6.08 35.97 -11.83
N SER A 52 5.66 36.52 -10.69
CA SER A 52 4.28 36.83 -10.27
C SER A 52 3.33 35.77 -9.66
N ASN A 53 3.73 34.52 -9.41
CA ASN A 53 3.00 33.64 -8.48
C ASN A 53 3.95 32.56 -7.97
N HIS A 54 4.03 32.35 -6.65
CA HIS A 54 4.90 31.34 -6.02
C HIS A 54 4.43 29.94 -6.41
N ASP A 55 4.77 29.50 -7.64
CA ASP A 55 4.37 28.22 -8.18
C ASP A 55 5.36 27.15 -7.74
N TYR A 56 5.02 26.46 -6.66
CA TYR A 56 5.76 25.31 -6.17
C TYR A 56 5.47 24.01 -6.95
N GLY A 57 4.67 24.10 -8.02
CA GLY A 57 4.19 23.00 -8.85
C GLY A 57 2.91 22.37 -8.31
N GLU A 58 2.25 21.59 -9.16
CA GLU A 58 0.96 20.94 -8.87
C GLU A 58 1.10 19.56 -8.19
N ASP A 59 2.31 19.17 -7.79
CA ASP A 59 2.52 17.93 -7.03
C ASP A 59 2.24 18.10 -5.53
N LEU A 60 2.09 16.98 -4.82
CA LEU A 60 1.75 16.98 -3.39
C LEU A 60 2.69 17.86 -2.55
N LEU A 61 3.99 17.87 -2.87
CA LEU A 61 4.96 18.70 -2.16
C LEU A 61 4.74 20.19 -2.46
N GLY A 62 4.52 20.54 -3.72
CA GLY A 62 4.17 21.90 -4.13
C GLY A 62 2.91 22.41 -3.44
N LEU A 63 1.85 21.59 -3.41
CA LEU A 63 0.60 21.91 -2.71
C LEU A 63 0.82 22.13 -1.20
N MET A 64 1.57 21.27 -0.52
CA MET A 64 1.89 21.45 0.91
C MET A 64 2.69 22.73 1.17
N MET A 65 3.62 23.08 0.28
CA MET A 65 4.40 24.31 0.37
C MET A 65 3.53 25.56 0.16
N GLY A 66 2.65 25.56 -0.83
CA GLY A 66 1.70 26.65 -1.08
C GLY A 66 0.75 26.87 0.10
N ILE A 67 0.14 25.80 0.62
CA ILE A 67 -0.75 25.87 1.79
C ILE A 67 0.00 26.39 3.03
N SER A 68 1.26 25.96 3.23
CA SER A 68 2.11 26.45 4.32
C SER A 68 2.33 27.96 4.21
N GLU A 69 2.59 28.48 3.02
CA GLU A 69 2.79 29.91 2.79
C GLU A 69 1.51 30.73 3.00
N ASP A 70 0.38 30.28 2.45
CA ASP A 70 -0.91 30.95 2.60
C ASP A 70 -1.35 31.00 4.07
N SER A 71 -1.12 29.91 4.81
CA SER A 71 -1.41 29.85 6.25
C SER A 71 -0.55 30.84 7.04
N LYS A 72 0.71 31.07 6.65
CA LYS A 72 1.55 32.12 7.27
C LYS A 72 1.00 33.52 7.01
N LYS A 73 0.55 33.80 5.78
CA LYS A 73 -0.05 35.10 5.42
C LYS A 73 -1.32 35.37 6.23
N GLN A 74 -2.10 34.33 6.53
CA GLN A 74 -3.35 34.42 7.28
C GLN A 74 -3.18 34.32 8.82
N GLN A 75 -1.95 34.32 9.35
CA GLN A 75 -1.65 34.08 10.78
C GLN A 75 -2.25 32.76 11.32
N GLY A 76 -2.48 31.79 10.45
CA GLY A 76 -2.93 30.44 10.80
C GLY A 76 -1.78 29.53 11.20
N SER A 77 -2.12 28.30 11.61
CA SER A 77 -1.12 27.26 11.85
C SER A 77 -0.50 26.79 10.54
N SER A 78 0.74 27.18 10.28
CA SER A 78 1.49 26.79 9.08
C SER A 78 2.40 25.59 9.35
N LEU A 79 2.49 24.68 8.37
CA LEU A 79 3.44 23.57 8.41
C LEU A 79 4.87 24.08 8.32
N THR A 80 5.72 23.63 9.25
CA THR A 80 7.17 23.79 9.20
C THR A 80 7.78 22.91 8.11
N VAL A 81 8.98 23.26 7.65
CA VAL A 81 9.74 22.43 6.69
C VAL A 81 9.96 21.01 7.20
N ASN A 82 10.14 20.85 8.52
CA ASN A 82 10.30 19.52 9.12
C ASN A 82 9.01 18.69 9.05
N GLU A 83 7.86 19.31 9.33
CA GLU A 83 6.56 18.63 9.20
C GLU A 83 6.28 18.24 7.74
N ILE A 84 6.57 19.13 6.78
CA ILE A 84 6.47 18.81 5.34
C ILE A 84 7.35 17.61 4.98
N ILE A 85 8.61 17.59 5.46
CA ILE A 85 9.52 16.46 5.25
C ILE A 85 8.95 15.17 5.85
N ASP A 86 8.39 15.22 7.05
CA ASP A 86 7.87 14.05 7.74
C ASP A 86 6.56 13.53 7.09
N GLU A 87 5.71 14.41 6.58
CA GLU A 87 4.56 14.03 5.73
C GLU A 87 5.02 13.38 4.41
N CYS A 88 6.00 13.96 3.71
CA CYS A 88 6.57 13.36 2.50
C CYS A 88 7.08 11.93 2.73
N LYS A 89 7.77 11.69 3.85
CA LYS A 89 8.23 10.35 4.22
C LYS A 89 7.05 9.40 4.41
N THR A 90 6.00 9.86 5.07
CA THR A 90 4.79 9.08 5.35
C THR A 90 4.11 8.65 4.05
N PHE A 91 3.86 9.59 3.12
CA PHE A 91 3.28 9.27 1.81
C PHE A 91 4.16 8.35 0.98
N PHE A 92 5.48 8.59 0.96
CA PHE A 92 6.41 7.75 0.21
C PHE A 92 6.42 6.31 0.73
N PHE A 93 6.55 6.12 2.05
CA PHE A 93 6.54 4.79 2.67
C PHE A 93 5.19 4.09 2.45
N ALA A 94 4.09 4.78 2.74
CA ALA A 94 2.75 4.21 2.64
C ALA A 94 2.42 3.81 1.19
N GLY A 95 2.74 4.65 0.20
CA GLY A 95 2.47 4.37 -1.21
C GLY A 95 3.39 3.32 -1.82
N HIS A 96 4.68 3.34 -1.48
CA HIS A 96 5.66 2.43 -2.08
C HIS A 96 5.56 1.00 -1.52
N GLU A 97 5.68 0.84 -0.20
CA GLU A 97 5.84 -0.48 0.41
C GLU A 97 4.54 -1.29 0.39
N THR A 98 3.38 -0.64 0.46
CA THR A 98 2.09 -1.37 0.44
C THR A 98 1.73 -1.85 -0.97
N THR A 99 1.87 -0.99 -1.99
CA THR A 99 1.57 -1.37 -3.38
C THR A 99 2.57 -2.39 -3.92
N SER A 100 3.87 -2.28 -3.58
CA SER A 100 4.87 -3.26 -4.00
C SER A 100 4.59 -4.66 -3.42
N ASN A 101 4.17 -4.74 -2.16
CA ASN A 101 3.75 -6.01 -1.53
C ASN A 101 2.46 -6.55 -2.16
N LEU A 102 1.47 -5.71 -2.45
CA LEU A 102 0.25 -6.13 -3.18
C LEU A 102 0.60 -6.74 -4.54
N LEU A 103 1.43 -6.07 -5.34
CA LEU A 103 1.88 -6.56 -6.64
C LEU A 103 2.66 -7.88 -6.50
N THR A 104 3.52 -7.99 -5.50
CA THR A 104 4.30 -9.21 -5.22
C THR A 104 3.39 -10.39 -4.89
N TRP A 105 2.38 -10.21 -4.04
CA TRP A 105 1.42 -11.26 -3.70
C TRP A 105 0.48 -11.59 -4.87
N ALA A 106 0.09 -10.61 -5.68
CA ALA A 106 -0.70 -10.85 -6.89
C ALA A 106 0.09 -11.68 -7.91
N MET A 107 1.38 -11.35 -8.11
CA MET A 107 2.29 -12.15 -8.93
C MET A 107 2.51 -13.55 -8.36
N PHE A 108 2.54 -13.71 -7.03
CA PHE A 108 2.58 -15.04 -6.41
C PHE A 108 1.35 -15.89 -6.78
N PHE A 109 0.14 -15.34 -6.63
CA PHE A 109 -1.09 -16.07 -6.96
C PHE A 109 -1.18 -16.39 -8.45
N LEU A 110 -0.91 -15.43 -9.32
CA LEU A 110 -0.97 -15.63 -10.77
C LEU A 110 0.16 -16.51 -11.30
N GLY A 111 1.31 -16.55 -10.61
CA GLY A 111 2.41 -17.47 -10.93
C GLY A 111 2.11 -18.91 -10.53
N LYS A 112 1.15 -19.12 -9.62
CA LYS A 112 0.64 -20.42 -9.18
C LYS A 112 -0.60 -20.84 -9.98
N ASP A 113 -1.49 -19.90 -10.30
CA ASP A 113 -2.74 -20.12 -11.02
C ASP A 113 -2.67 -19.53 -12.44
N LEU A 114 -2.24 -20.38 -13.37
CA LEU A 114 -2.02 -20.00 -14.77
C LEU A 114 -3.32 -19.75 -15.53
N GLU A 115 -4.43 -20.31 -15.06
CA GLU A 115 -5.75 -20.06 -15.65
C GLU A 115 -6.21 -18.64 -15.36
N TRP A 116 -6.07 -18.17 -14.11
CA TRP A 116 -6.30 -16.76 -13.78
C TRP A 116 -5.34 -15.82 -14.50
N GLN A 117 -4.06 -16.20 -14.62
CA GLN A 117 -3.10 -15.39 -15.39
C GLN A 117 -3.51 -15.25 -16.86
N LYS A 118 -4.01 -16.34 -17.47
CA LYS A 118 -4.51 -16.32 -18.85
C LYS A 118 -5.74 -15.42 -18.99
N ARG A 119 -6.74 -15.58 -18.12
CA ARG A 119 -7.96 -14.75 -18.13
C ARG A 119 -7.67 -13.26 -17.96
N LEU A 120 -6.78 -12.91 -17.02
CA LEU A 120 -6.38 -11.51 -16.85
C LEU A 120 -5.64 -10.98 -18.07
N ARG A 121 -4.77 -11.79 -18.69
CA ARG A 121 -4.08 -11.38 -19.91
C ARG A 121 -5.05 -11.13 -21.06
N GLU A 122 -6.04 -11.99 -21.24
CA GLU A 122 -7.09 -11.81 -22.26
C GLU A 122 -7.87 -10.52 -22.02
N GLU A 123 -8.29 -10.24 -20.77
CA GLU A 123 -8.92 -8.96 -20.40
C GLU A 123 -8.01 -7.77 -20.73
N VAL A 124 -6.75 -7.81 -20.28
CA VAL A 124 -5.79 -6.72 -20.47
C VAL A 124 -5.53 -6.47 -21.96
N LEU A 125 -5.32 -7.51 -22.77
CA LEU A 125 -5.08 -7.33 -24.20
C LEU A 125 -6.33 -6.80 -24.92
N SER A 126 -7.52 -7.26 -24.55
CA SER A 126 -8.77 -6.79 -25.13
C SER A 126 -9.08 -5.33 -24.79
N VAL A 127 -8.75 -4.88 -23.58
CA VAL A 127 -9.10 -3.53 -23.09
C VAL A 127 -7.98 -2.52 -23.33
N CYS A 128 -6.73 -2.92 -23.09
CA CYS A 128 -5.56 -2.04 -23.10
C CYS A 128 -4.67 -2.19 -24.34
N GLY A 129 -4.74 -3.31 -25.06
CA GLY A 129 -3.78 -3.64 -26.12
C GLY A 129 -2.37 -3.84 -25.58
N ILE A 130 -1.33 -3.55 -26.40
CA ILE A 130 0.10 -3.73 -26.07
C ILE A 130 0.77 -2.41 -25.56
N GLY A 131 0.03 -1.29 -25.54
CA GLY A 131 0.54 0.03 -25.13
C GLY A 131 0.46 0.29 -23.62
N VAL A 132 0.91 1.47 -23.20
CA VAL A 132 0.71 1.95 -21.82
C VAL A 132 -0.79 2.19 -21.59
N PRO A 133 -1.43 1.53 -20.60
CA PRO A 133 -2.84 1.76 -20.30
C PRO A 133 -3.09 3.18 -19.78
N ASP A 134 -4.11 3.85 -20.31
CA ASP A 134 -4.64 5.10 -19.76
C ASP A 134 -5.66 4.83 -18.64
N ALA A 135 -6.03 5.87 -17.88
CA ALA A 135 -6.95 5.76 -16.75
C ALA A 135 -8.32 5.17 -17.14
N ASP A 136 -8.85 5.55 -18.30
CA ASP A 136 -10.15 5.10 -18.79
C ASP A 136 -10.14 3.61 -19.09
N LYS A 137 -9.08 3.10 -19.73
CA LYS A 137 -8.92 1.66 -19.98
C LYS A 137 -8.74 0.88 -18.69
N VAL A 138 -7.91 1.38 -17.77
CA VAL A 138 -7.65 0.72 -16.48
C VAL A 138 -8.92 0.61 -15.63
N SER A 139 -9.83 1.59 -15.73
CA SER A 139 -11.12 1.53 -15.04
C SER A 139 -12.00 0.34 -15.47
N LYS A 140 -11.80 -0.17 -16.69
CA LYS A 140 -12.58 -1.26 -17.29
C LYS A 140 -12.05 -2.67 -16.97
N LEU A 141 -10.88 -2.78 -16.33
CA LEU A 141 -10.29 -4.07 -15.93
C LEU A 141 -11.01 -4.64 -14.70
N LYS A 142 -12.08 -5.40 -14.93
CA LYS A 142 -12.98 -5.94 -13.91
C LYS A 142 -12.39 -7.19 -13.26
N LEU A 143 -11.86 -8.12 -14.04
CA LEU A 143 -11.21 -9.34 -13.52
C LEU A 143 -9.95 -8.97 -12.74
N MET A 144 -9.17 -7.98 -13.21
CA MET A 144 -8.02 -7.47 -12.47
C MET A 144 -8.42 -6.96 -11.08
N ASN A 145 -9.54 -6.21 -11.00
CA ASN A 145 -10.09 -5.74 -9.74
C ASN A 145 -10.41 -6.91 -8.79
N MET A 146 -11.05 -7.97 -9.28
CA MET A 146 -11.38 -9.15 -8.50
C MET A 146 -10.13 -9.85 -7.95
N VAL A 147 -9.10 -10.02 -8.78
CA VAL A 147 -7.83 -10.63 -8.39
C VAL A 147 -7.09 -9.80 -7.35
N LEU A 148 -7.04 -8.48 -7.51
CA LEU A 148 -6.38 -7.59 -6.55
C LEU A 148 -7.09 -7.59 -5.19
N TYR A 149 -8.43 -7.56 -5.16
CA TYR A 149 -9.18 -7.65 -3.89
C TYR A 149 -9.04 -9.00 -3.20
N GLU A 150 -9.06 -10.10 -3.95
CA GLU A 150 -8.81 -11.43 -3.38
C GLU A 150 -7.36 -11.58 -2.88
N THR A 151 -6.41 -10.96 -3.57
CA THR A 151 -5.02 -10.87 -3.11
C THR A 151 -4.95 -10.11 -1.78
N LEU A 152 -5.57 -8.93 -1.70
CA LEU A 152 -5.63 -8.11 -0.48
C LEU A 152 -6.32 -8.82 0.69
N ARG A 153 -7.30 -9.69 0.41
CA ARG A 153 -7.99 -10.48 1.42
C ARG A 153 -7.07 -11.56 2.02
N LEU A 154 -6.34 -12.28 1.18
CA LEU A 154 -5.50 -13.39 1.63
C LEU A 154 -4.12 -12.95 2.13
N TYR A 155 -3.55 -11.91 1.53
CA TYR A 155 -2.24 -11.32 1.82
C TYR A 155 -2.30 -9.79 1.82
N SER A 156 -3.03 -9.23 2.80
CA SER A 156 -3.03 -7.78 3.01
C SER A 156 -1.65 -7.30 3.47
N PRO A 157 -1.05 -6.26 2.83
CA PRO A 157 0.22 -5.69 3.30
C PRO A 157 0.17 -5.26 4.77
N VAL A 158 -0.96 -4.75 5.23
CA VAL A 158 -1.19 -4.39 6.64
C VAL A 158 -1.96 -5.54 7.30
N ILE A 159 -1.42 -6.13 8.37
CA ILE A 159 -2.05 -7.29 9.02
C ILE A 159 -2.94 -6.92 10.22
N PHE A 160 -2.79 -5.73 10.77
CA PHE A 160 -3.70 -5.21 11.79
C PHE A 160 -3.69 -3.69 11.79
N THR A 161 -4.74 -3.10 12.35
CA THR A 161 -4.73 -1.69 12.73
C THR A 161 -5.25 -1.55 14.15
N GLU A 162 -4.89 -0.46 14.81
CA GLU A 162 -5.26 -0.22 16.20
C GLU A 162 -6.01 1.10 16.35
N ARG A 163 -6.93 1.17 17.31
CA ARG A 163 -7.60 2.40 17.73
C ARG A 163 -7.55 2.49 19.23
N LYS A 164 -7.26 3.68 19.75
CA LYS A 164 -7.32 3.97 21.17
C LYS A 164 -8.64 4.66 21.49
N ALA A 165 -9.41 4.13 22.45
CA ALA A 165 -10.66 4.73 22.88
C ALA A 165 -10.41 6.11 23.51
N ALA A 166 -10.94 7.17 22.91
CA ALA A 166 -10.75 8.55 23.42
C ALA A 166 -11.54 8.82 24.72
N GLN A 167 -12.59 8.02 24.95
CA GLN A 167 -13.49 8.05 26.09
C GLN A 167 -14.07 6.64 26.28
N ASP A 168 -14.86 6.45 27.34
CA ASP A 168 -15.62 5.22 27.51
C ASP A 168 -16.63 5.06 26.34
N ILE A 169 -16.62 3.90 25.69
CA ILE A 169 -17.47 3.57 24.55
C ILE A 169 -18.33 2.36 24.90
N LYS A 170 -19.64 2.44 24.64
CA LYS A 170 -20.54 1.30 24.75
C LYS A 170 -20.74 0.68 23.36
N LEU A 171 -20.36 -0.58 23.20
CA LEU A 171 -20.50 -1.37 21.97
C LEU A 171 -21.44 -2.55 22.25
N GLY A 172 -22.73 -2.36 21.99
CA GLY A 172 -23.75 -3.31 22.44
C GLY A 172 -23.76 -3.41 23.96
N ASP A 173 -23.55 -4.63 24.49
CA ASP A 173 -23.46 -4.88 25.93
C ASP A 173 -22.03 -4.72 26.49
N LEU A 174 -21.04 -4.51 25.62
CA LEU A 174 -19.64 -4.33 26.02
C LEU A 174 -19.34 -2.86 26.31
N THR A 175 -18.76 -2.57 27.48
CA THR A 175 -18.14 -1.27 27.77
C THR A 175 -16.65 -1.37 27.48
N ILE A 176 -16.16 -0.50 26.60
CA ILE A 176 -14.74 -0.30 26.28
C ILE A 176 -14.29 0.96 27.02
N PRO A 177 -13.50 0.84 28.10
CA PRO A 177 -13.02 2.00 28.84
C PRO A 177 -12.14 2.92 27.98
N LYS A 178 -12.11 4.20 28.34
CA LYS A 178 -11.14 5.17 27.83
C LYS A 178 -9.72 4.60 27.89
N ASP A 179 -8.93 4.98 26.90
CA ASP A 179 -7.54 4.59 26.71
C ASP A 179 -7.30 3.11 26.32
N THR A 180 -8.36 2.29 26.25
CA THR A 180 -8.27 0.93 25.73
C THR A 180 -7.85 0.92 24.25
N VAL A 181 -6.84 0.10 23.92
CA VAL A 181 -6.42 -0.14 22.53
C VAL A 181 -7.22 -1.32 21.97
N VAL A 182 -7.94 -1.07 20.88
CA VAL A 182 -8.71 -2.05 20.13
C VAL A 182 -7.97 -2.37 18.85
N THR A 183 -7.56 -3.64 18.70
CA THR A 183 -6.83 -4.14 17.54
C THR A 183 -7.77 -4.87 16.58
N PHE A 184 -7.65 -4.58 15.28
CA PHE A 184 -8.41 -5.20 14.21
C PHE A 184 -7.49 -6.13 13.40
N PRO A 185 -7.47 -7.44 13.67
CA PRO A 185 -6.58 -8.38 12.97
C PRO A 185 -7.13 -8.78 11.61
N PHE A 186 -6.52 -8.27 10.53
CA PHE A 186 -7.03 -8.43 9.16
C PHE A 186 -7.02 -9.90 8.72
N PRO A 187 -5.93 -10.69 8.85
CA PRO A 187 -5.91 -12.08 8.40
C PRO A 187 -7.00 -12.95 9.05
N ILE A 188 -7.30 -12.70 10.32
CA ILE A 188 -8.34 -13.43 11.06
C ILE A 188 -9.73 -13.08 10.52
N ILE A 189 -10.01 -11.79 10.34
CA ILE A 189 -11.30 -11.32 9.82
C ILE A 189 -11.50 -11.76 8.37
N HIS A 190 -10.47 -11.64 7.54
CA HIS A 190 -10.49 -11.93 6.10
C HIS A 190 -10.56 -13.42 5.77
N ARG A 191 -10.24 -14.31 6.72
CA ARG A 191 -10.32 -15.78 6.59
C ARG A 191 -11.40 -16.42 7.48
N ASN A 192 -12.20 -15.62 8.16
CA ASN A 192 -13.25 -16.15 9.02
C ASN A 192 -14.35 -16.81 8.18
N LYS A 193 -14.44 -18.15 8.25
CA LYS A 193 -15.42 -18.97 7.51
C LYS A 193 -16.88 -18.56 7.76
N LYS A 194 -17.19 -17.97 8.92
CA LYS A 194 -18.53 -17.41 9.18
C LYS A 194 -18.91 -16.38 8.13
N TYR A 195 -17.98 -15.51 7.73
CA TYR A 195 -18.22 -14.43 6.78
C TYR A 195 -17.83 -14.80 5.34
N TRP A 196 -16.77 -15.58 5.18
CA TRP A 196 -16.15 -15.84 3.87
C TRP A 196 -16.48 -17.20 3.26
N GLY A 197 -17.20 -18.07 3.98
CA GLY A 197 -17.54 -19.42 3.50
C GLY A 197 -16.47 -20.46 3.84
N ASP A 198 -16.72 -21.71 3.46
CA ASP A 198 -15.82 -22.83 3.80
C ASP A 198 -14.48 -22.77 3.06
N ASP A 199 -14.48 -22.14 1.88
CA ASP A 199 -13.34 -21.89 1.01
C ASP A 199 -12.62 -20.57 1.35
N ALA A 200 -12.80 -20.03 2.57
CA ALA A 200 -12.16 -18.79 3.01
C ALA A 200 -10.63 -18.78 2.90
N ASP A 201 -9.97 -19.93 2.88
CA ASP A 201 -8.52 -20.02 2.71
C ASP A 201 -8.06 -20.11 1.26
N ASP A 202 -9.00 -20.32 0.33
CA ASP A 202 -8.75 -20.50 -1.10
C ASP A 202 -8.74 -19.17 -1.84
N PHE A 203 -7.85 -19.07 -2.83
CA PHE A 203 -7.81 -17.94 -3.75
C PHE A 203 -8.92 -18.09 -4.80
N ASN A 204 -10.02 -17.36 -4.62
CA ASN A 204 -11.16 -17.36 -5.51
C ASN A 204 -11.61 -15.91 -5.84
N PRO A 205 -11.05 -15.31 -6.90
CA PRO A 205 -11.44 -13.97 -7.33
C PRO A 205 -12.93 -13.83 -7.68
N LEU A 206 -13.63 -14.91 -8.07
CA LEU A 206 -15.06 -14.84 -8.43
C LEU A 206 -15.96 -14.47 -7.24
N ARG A 207 -15.47 -14.52 -5.99
CA ARG A 207 -16.20 -13.94 -4.84
C ARG A 207 -16.62 -12.49 -5.08
N PHE A 208 -15.81 -11.74 -5.83
CA PHE A 208 -16.06 -10.33 -6.12
C PHE A 208 -16.87 -10.09 -7.41
N ALA A 209 -17.41 -11.14 -8.04
CA ALA A 209 -18.15 -11.03 -9.31
C ALA A 209 -19.37 -10.11 -9.22
N ASP A 210 -20.12 -10.20 -8.12
CA ASP A 210 -21.32 -9.39 -7.87
C ASP A 210 -21.03 -8.08 -7.12
N GLY A 211 -19.75 -7.72 -7.01
CA GLY A 211 -19.28 -6.49 -6.36
C GLY A 211 -18.75 -6.68 -4.94
N PHE A 212 -18.00 -5.67 -4.47
CA PHE A 212 -17.26 -5.71 -3.21
C PHE A 212 -18.15 -6.00 -1.99
N SER A 213 -19.32 -5.36 -1.88
CA SER A 213 -20.21 -5.50 -0.72
C SER A 213 -20.91 -6.86 -0.63
N LYS A 214 -20.90 -7.65 -1.70
CA LYS A 214 -21.51 -9.00 -1.76
C LYS A 214 -20.49 -10.13 -1.66
N ALA A 215 -19.19 -9.82 -1.60
CA ALA A 215 -18.13 -10.81 -1.61
C ALA A 215 -18.06 -11.68 -0.33
N ALA A 216 -18.71 -11.22 0.74
CA ALA A 216 -18.82 -11.94 2.01
C ALA A 216 -20.24 -11.78 2.57
N LYS A 217 -20.61 -12.61 3.55
CA LYS A 217 -21.91 -12.52 4.23
C LYS A 217 -22.11 -11.19 4.98
N HIS A 218 -21.02 -10.48 5.28
CA HIS A 218 -21.07 -9.15 5.87
C HIS A 218 -20.39 -8.15 4.91
N PRO A 219 -21.04 -7.03 4.55
CA PRO A 219 -20.54 -6.11 3.52
C PRO A 219 -19.21 -5.43 3.87
N ASN A 220 -18.88 -5.42 5.16
CA ASN A 220 -17.66 -4.82 5.71
C ASN A 220 -16.64 -5.86 6.19
N ALA A 221 -16.71 -7.11 5.71
CA ALA A 221 -15.78 -8.17 6.11
C ALA A 221 -14.38 -7.97 5.52
N LEU A 222 -14.25 -7.25 4.41
CA LEU A 222 -12.97 -6.89 3.81
C LEU A 222 -12.57 -5.48 4.25
N ILE A 223 -11.54 -5.42 5.09
CA ILE A 223 -11.03 -4.16 5.68
C ILE A 223 -9.58 -3.86 5.29
N ALA A 224 -9.12 -4.36 4.13
CA ALA A 224 -7.73 -4.19 3.67
C ALA A 224 -7.30 -2.71 3.55
N PHE A 225 -8.24 -1.80 3.27
CA PHE A 225 -8.01 -0.36 3.25
C PHE A 225 -8.56 0.35 4.50
N SER A 226 -8.83 -0.39 5.59
CA SER A 226 -9.54 0.10 6.79
C SER A 226 -10.94 0.63 6.41
N MET A 227 -11.63 1.25 7.38
CA MET A 227 -12.95 1.86 7.20
C MET A 227 -13.13 3.08 8.12
N GLY A 228 -14.12 3.92 7.80
CA GLY A 228 -14.50 5.07 8.61
C GLY A 228 -13.55 6.26 8.47
N PRO A 229 -13.46 7.15 9.48
CA PRO A 229 -12.65 8.38 9.43
C PRO A 229 -11.14 8.16 9.23
N ARG A 230 -10.67 6.92 9.40
CA ARG A 230 -9.27 6.51 9.20
C ARG A 230 -9.17 5.42 8.13
N VAL A 231 -10.01 5.52 7.10
CA VAL A 231 -9.87 4.76 5.85
C VAL A 231 -8.59 5.19 5.13
N CYS A 232 -7.98 4.28 4.38
CA CYS A 232 -6.78 4.57 3.60
C CYS A 232 -7.07 5.65 2.55
N ILE A 233 -6.46 6.82 2.71
CA ILE A 233 -6.56 7.94 1.76
C ILE A 233 -5.99 7.57 0.38
N GLY A 234 -5.03 6.64 0.33
CA GLY A 234 -4.36 6.17 -0.88
C GLY A 234 -5.07 5.04 -1.62
N GLN A 235 -6.24 4.58 -1.18
CA GLN A 235 -6.90 3.38 -1.76
C GLN A 235 -7.05 3.44 -3.28
N ASN A 236 -7.59 4.55 -3.80
CA ASN A 236 -7.81 4.70 -5.24
C ASN A 236 -6.50 4.73 -6.02
N PHE A 237 -5.49 5.41 -5.49
CA PHE A 237 -4.16 5.51 -6.10
C PHE A 237 -3.46 4.15 -6.12
N ALA A 238 -3.45 3.42 -4.99
CA ALA A 238 -2.85 2.09 -4.89
C ALA A 238 -3.49 1.08 -5.83
N MET A 239 -4.82 1.08 -5.94
CA MET A 239 -5.54 0.20 -6.87
C MET A 239 -5.26 0.58 -8.34
N LEU A 240 -5.16 1.87 -8.66
CA LEU A 240 -4.79 2.32 -10.00
C LEU A 240 -3.36 1.88 -10.37
N GLU A 241 -2.40 2.15 -9.49
CA GLU A 241 -1.00 1.78 -9.67
C GLU A 241 -0.82 0.27 -9.82
N ALA A 242 -1.46 -0.52 -8.94
CA ALA A 242 -1.41 -1.98 -9.01
C ALA A 242 -1.99 -2.52 -10.32
N LYS A 243 -3.10 -1.96 -10.80
CA LYS A 243 -3.68 -2.35 -12.09
C LYS A 243 -2.76 -2.03 -13.26
N ILE A 244 -2.18 -0.83 -13.30
CA ILE A 244 -1.27 -0.41 -14.37
C ILE A 244 -0.05 -1.33 -14.37
N GLY A 245 0.58 -1.53 -13.22
CA GLY A 245 1.75 -2.41 -13.08
C GLY A 245 1.46 -3.83 -13.55
N MET A 246 0.37 -4.44 -13.06
CA MET A 246 -0.01 -5.80 -13.47
C MET A 246 -0.40 -5.89 -14.94
N ALA A 247 -1.14 -4.92 -15.48
CA ALA A 247 -1.49 -4.90 -16.90
C ALA A 247 -0.23 -4.83 -17.77
N MET A 248 0.72 -3.95 -17.43
CA MET A 248 1.97 -3.82 -18.17
C MET A 248 2.84 -5.09 -18.10
N ILE A 249 2.83 -5.80 -16.97
CA ILE A 249 3.50 -7.11 -16.85
C ILE A 249 2.81 -8.14 -17.73
N LEU A 250 1.48 -8.28 -17.65
CA LEU A 250 0.71 -9.30 -18.36
C LEU A 250 0.70 -9.12 -19.89
N GLN A 251 0.83 -7.88 -20.37
CA GLN A 251 1.03 -7.56 -21.79
C GLN A 251 2.31 -8.17 -22.37
N ARG A 252 3.37 -8.27 -21.55
CA ARG A 252 4.73 -8.54 -22.03
C ARG A 252 5.25 -9.90 -21.61
N PHE A 253 4.80 -10.41 -20.46
CA PHE A 253 5.38 -11.56 -19.83
C PHE A 253 4.34 -12.61 -19.44
N PHE A 254 4.72 -13.87 -19.66
CA PHE A 254 4.20 -15.04 -18.97
C PHE A 254 5.12 -15.33 -17.78
N PHE A 255 4.56 -15.73 -16.65
CA PHE A 255 5.37 -15.97 -15.48
C PHE A 255 4.89 -17.12 -14.60
N THR A 256 5.83 -17.76 -13.91
CA THR A 256 5.59 -18.90 -13.00
C THR A 256 6.45 -18.76 -11.76
N LEU A 257 6.02 -19.37 -10.65
CA LEU A 257 6.88 -19.46 -9.47
C LEU A 257 8.16 -20.25 -9.79
N SER A 258 9.29 -19.76 -9.29
CA SER A 258 10.53 -20.54 -9.33
C SER A 258 10.38 -21.82 -8.50
N PRO A 259 10.99 -22.95 -8.92
CA PRO A 259 11.11 -24.14 -8.07
C PRO A 259 11.79 -23.87 -6.72
N ASN A 260 12.58 -22.80 -6.61
CA ASN A 260 13.27 -22.39 -5.39
C ASN A 260 12.39 -21.52 -4.46
N TYR A 261 11.14 -21.26 -4.82
CA TYR A 261 10.22 -20.49 -4.00
C TYR A 261 10.00 -21.16 -2.63
N LYS A 262 10.11 -20.38 -1.56
CA LYS A 262 9.83 -20.81 -0.19
C LYS A 262 8.72 -19.96 0.39
N HIS A 263 7.59 -20.58 0.67
CA HIS A 263 6.43 -19.89 1.23
C HIS A 263 6.64 -19.58 2.72
N ALA A 264 7.05 -18.36 3.03
CA ALA A 264 7.24 -17.87 4.39
C ALA A 264 6.80 -16.40 4.49
N PRO A 265 5.49 -16.12 4.61
CA PRO A 265 5.01 -14.77 4.90
C PRO A 265 5.48 -14.35 6.30
N VAL A 266 6.04 -13.14 6.41
CA VAL A 266 6.52 -12.58 7.67
C VAL A 266 6.02 -11.15 7.80
N ASN A 267 5.75 -10.73 9.04
CA ASN A 267 5.37 -9.36 9.35
C ASN A 267 6.55 -8.58 9.93
N ASN A 268 7.26 -7.85 9.08
CA ASN A 268 8.27 -6.88 9.50
C ASN A 268 7.75 -5.49 9.16
N ILE A 269 6.87 -4.95 10.00
CA ILE A 269 6.02 -3.76 9.77
C ILE A 269 4.88 -4.02 8.78
N LEU A 270 5.16 -4.65 7.64
CA LEU A 270 4.18 -5.08 6.64
C LEU A 270 4.34 -6.58 6.34
N LEU A 271 3.27 -7.18 5.83
CA LEU A 271 3.26 -8.57 5.36
C LEU A 271 4.01 -8.69 4.04
N GLN A 272 5.17 -9.33 4.12
CA GLN A 272 6.03 -9.56 2.97
C GLN A 272 6.54 -11.00 2.94
N PRO A 273 6.94 -11.51 1.76
CA PRO A 273 7.58 -12.81 1.65
C PRO A 273 9.01 -12.74 2.23
N GLN A 274 9.31 -13.49 3.29
CA GLN A 274 10.61 -13.47 3.98
C GLN A 274 11.80 -13.69 3.02
N PHE A 275 11.62 -14.55 2.02
CA PHE A 275 12.65 -14.90 1.04
C PHE A 275 12.35 -14.36 -0.36
N GLY A 276 11.44 -13.38 -0.47
CA GLY A 276 10.93 -12.90 -1.75
C GLY A 276 10.01 -13.90 -2.47
N VAL A 277 9.50 -13.50 -3.62
CA VAL A 277 8.80 -14.38 -4.56
C VAL A 277 9.66 -14.49 -5.83
N PRO A 278 10.67 -15.38 -5.87
CA PRO A 278 11.41 -15.64 -7.10
C PRO A 278 10.47 -16.16 -8.20
N ILE A 279 10.42 -15.43 -9.31
CA ILE A 279 9.55 -15.71 -10.46
C ILE A 279 10.40 -15.94 -11.71
N ILE A 280 10.00 -16.93 -12.51
CA ILE A 280 10.55 -17.15 -13.85
C ILE A 280 9.67 -16.36 -14.83
N LEU A 281 10.24 -15.29 -15.41
CA LEU A 281 9.60 -14.47 -16.43
C LEU A 281 9.99 -14.96 -17.83
N LYS A 282 9.00 -15.08 -18.72
CA LYS A 282 9.18 -15.41 -20.14
C LYS A 282 8.49 -14.34 -20.99
N PRO A 283 9.20 -13.65 -21.89
CA PRO A 283 8.57 -12.74 -22.84
C PRO A 283 7.54 -13.47 -23.71
N ILE A 284 6.39 -12.84 -23.98
CA ILE A 284 5.32 -13.40 -24.81
C ILE A 284 5.56 -13.10 -26.29
N HIS A 285 6.12 -11.93 -26.57
CA HIS A 285 6.63 -11.58 -27.89
C HIS A 285 8.14 -11.76 -27.86
N ALA A 286 8.69 -12.64 -28.70
CA ALA A 286 10.12 -12.61 -28.99
C ALA A 286 10.42 -11.22 -29.52
N SER A 287 11.37 -10.51 -28.89
CA SER A 287 11.89 -9.27 -29.42
C SER A 287 12.33 -9.54 -30.85
N ASN A 288 11.63 -8.99 -31.85
CA ASN A 288 12.24 -8.76 -33.15
C ASN A 288 13.29 -7.67 -32.91
N ALA A 289 14.48 -8.11 -32.49
CA ALA A 289 15.68 -7.30 -32.49
C ALA A 289 16.21 -7.19 -33.92
#